data_AF-A0A443ZQV7-F1
#
_entry.id   AF-A0A443ZQV7-F1
#
_cell.length_a   1.000
_cell.length_b   1.000
_cell.length_c   1.000
_cell.angle_alpha   90.00
_cell.angle_beta   90.00
_cell.angle_gamma   90.00
#
_symmetry.space_group_name_H-M   'P 1'
#
loop_
_entity.id
_entity.type
_entity.pdbx_description
1 polymer ?
#
loop_
_entity_poly.entity_id
_entity_poly.type
_entity_poly.pdbx_seq_one_letter_code
_entity_poly.pdbx_strand_id
1 'polypeptide(L)'
;MDKWTDAVKERMREIDFTQEKLAERMGVTQGAVGHWLRAEREPKLHMINQILVEVGFGPLQIGAAVQMRENSAVYGDTVHPTAMTGADGHTHELYYCYPIVSWALIDELPVATTWPRQSSDYATQARGFWLRVEGDAMTAPVGLSVPEGMLILIDTGLAAEPGKLLIVREAPNAVAIFRQLIEEGGQRYLKPLNPTYPKTLFTEQTQVLGVVVQALMKF
;
A
#
# COMPACT_ATOMS: atom_id res chain seq x y z
N MET A 1 -22.80 19.59 2.96
CA MET A 1 -22.51 19.50 1.51
C MET A 1 -21.53 18.36 1.34
N ASP A 2 -21.98 17.28 0.74
CA ASP A 2 -21.15 16.08 0.55
C ASP A 2 -20.15 16.33 -0.57
N LYS A 3 -18.88 16.50 -0.19
CA LYS A 3 -17.73 16.88 -1.05
C LYS A 3 -17.60 16.05 -2.34
N TRP A 4 -18.11 14.81 -2.35
CA TRP A 4 -18.04 13.93 -3.53
C TRP A 4 -19.09 14.27 -4.60
N THR A 5 -20.29 14.73 -4.22
CA THR A 5 -21.36 15.05 -5.18
C THR A 5 -21.00 16.24 -6.05
N ASP A 6 -20.31 17.23 -5.49
CA ASP A 6 -19.85 18.42 -6.21
C ASP A 6 -18.71 18.07 -7.18
N ALA A 7 -17.77 17.21 -6.76
CA ALA A 7 -16.69 16.71 -7.61
C ALA A 7 -17.22 15.90 -8.81
N VAL A 8 -18.23 15.06 -8.60
CA VAL A 8 -18.89 14.30 -9.67
C VAL A 8 -19.61 15.22 -10.65
N LYS A 9 -20.37 16.21 -10.16
CA LYS A 9 -21.08 17.17 -11.02
C LYS A 9 -20.12 17.97 -11.89
N GLU A 10 -19.02 18.46 -11.31
CA GLU A 10 -18.04 19.23 -12.06
C GLU A 10 -17.39 18.36 -13.14
N ARG A 11 -16.99 17.13 -12.78
CA ARG A 11 -16.43 16.19 -13.74
C ARG A 11 -17.39 15.87 -14.88
N MET A 12 -18.67 15.61 -14.57
CA MET A 12 -19.70 15.36 -15.59
C MET A 12 -19.84 16.53 -16.59
N ARG A 13 -19.64 17.78 -16.16
CA ARG A 13 -19.63 18.96 -17.03
C ARG A 13 -18.39 19.03 -17.91
N GLU A 14 -17.22 18.63 -17.39
CA GLU A 14 -15.97 18.60 -18.16
C GLU A 14 -15.98 17.57 -19.30
N ILE A 15 -16.66 16.43 -19.10
CA ILE A 15 -16.69 15.31 -20.06
C ILE A 15 -18.00 15.20 -20.86
N ASP A 16 -18.86 16.23 -20.84
CA ASP A 16 -20.18 16.25 -21.47
C ASP A 16 -21.01 14.97 -21.20
N PHE A 17 -20.96 14.52 -19.95
CA PHE A 17 -21.56 13.26 -19.50
C PHE A 17 -22.85 13.53 -18.73
N THR A 18 -23.98 13.13 -19.32
CA THR A 18 -25.31 13.44 -18.78
C THR A 18 -25.75 12.45 -17.70
N GLN A 19 -26.69 12.86 -16.85
CA GLN A 19 -27.30 11.97 -15.85
C GLN A 19 -28.01 10.77 -16.49
N GLU A 20 -28.55 10.95 -17.71
CA GLU A 20 -29.20 9.91 -18.49
C GLU A 20 -28.19 8.83 -18.93
N LYS A 21 -27.03 9.25 -19.48
CA LYS A 21 -25.95 8.32 -19.86
C LYS A 21 -25.37 7.59 -18.65
N LEU A 22 -25.21 8.30 -17.53
CA LEU A 22 -24.75 7.70 -16.27
C LEU A 22 -25.74 6.64 -15.77
N ALA A 23 -27.04 6.96 -15.79
CA ALA A 23 -28.10 6.04 -15.38
C ALA A 23 -28.15 4.79 -16.28
N GLU A 24 -28.05 4.97 -17.59
CA GLU A 24 -28.02 3.87 -18.57
C GLU A 24 -26.86 2.91 -18.31
N ARG A 25 -25.63 3.43 -18.13
CA ARG A 25 -24.46 2.59 -17.86
C ARG A 25 -24.52 1.90 -16.49
N MET A 26 -25.17 2.52 -15.53
CA MET A 26 -25.37 1.95 -14.21
C MET A 26 -26.54 0.95 -14.14
N GLY A 27 -27.39 0.88 -15.17
CA GLY A 27 -28.61 0.08 -15.15
C GLY A 27 -29.66 0.57 -14.14
N VAL A 28 -29.69 1.88 -13.87
CA VAL A 28 -30.61 2.52 -12.91
C VAL A 28 -31.47 3.59 -13.58
N THR A 29 -32.48 4.11 -12.87
CA THR A 29 -33.31 5.20 -13.42
C THR A 29 -32.60 6.54 -13.32
N GLN A 30 -32.81 7.41 -14.31
CA GLN A 30 -32.25 8.78 -14.31
C GLN A 30 -32.72 9.61 -13.10
N GLY A 31 -33.96 9.39 -12.64
CA GLY A 31 -34.46 9.99 -11.40
C GLY A 31 -33.67 9.59 -10.15
N ALA A 32 -33.20 8.34 -10.05
CA ALA A 32 -32.37 7.88 -8.93
C ALA A 32 -31.03 8.63 -8.89
N VAL A 33 -30.35 8.74 -10.05
CA VAL A 33 -29.11 9.51 -10.20
C VAL A 33 -29.34 10.99 -9.83
N GLY A 34 -30.46 11.57 -10.26
CA GLY A 34 -30.80 12.95 -9.93
C GLY A 34 -31.03 13.20 -8.44
N HIS A 35 -31.61 12.24 -7.71
CA HIS A 35 -31.76 12.33 -6.25
C HIS A 35 -30.43 12.18 -5.50
N TRP A 36 -29.54 11.32 -5.99
CA TRP A 36 -28.20 11.13 -5.43
C TRP A 36 -27.32 12.36 -5.59
N LEU A 37 -27.27 12.93 -6.79
CA LEU A 37 -26.46 14.12 -7.05
C LEU A 37 -26.97 15.35 -6.30
N ARG A 38 -28.26 15.41 -5.93
CA ARG A 38 -28.81 16.48 -5.07
C ARG A 38 -28.65 16.22 -3.57
N ALA A 39 -28.03 15.11 -3.18
CA ALA A 39 -27.94 14.65 -1.78
C ALA A 39 -29.31 14.53 -1.08
N GLU A 40 -30.38 14.29 -1.84
CA GLU A 40 -31.73 14.06 -1.31
C GLU A 40 -31.92 12.61 -0.86
N ARG A 41 -31.13 11.70 -1.44
CA ARG A 41 -31.05 10.29 -1.05
C ARG A 41 -29.59 9.87 -1.06
N GLU A 42 -29.20 9.14 -0.02
CA GLU A 42 -27.87 8.56 0.05
C GLU A 42 -27.81 7.27 -0.78
N PRO A 43 -26.92 7.17 -1.78
CA PRO A 43 -26.70 5.92 -2.51
C PRO A 43 -25.94 4.92 -1.65
N LYS A 44 -26.11 3.63 -1.93
CA LYS A 44 -25.24 2.60 -1.35
C LYS A 44 -23.79 2.79 -1.83
N LEU A 45 -22.81 2.42 -1.00
CA LEU A 45 -21.39 2.61 -1.31
C LEU A 45 -20.96 2.07 -2.68
N HIS A 46 -21.45 0.89 -3.08
CA HIS A 46 -21.13 0.32 -4.39
C HIS A 46 -21.67 1.17 -5.55
N MET A 47 -22.81 1.86 -5.39
CA MET A 47 -23.35 2.80 -6.36
C MET A 47 -22.51 4.06 -6.44
N ILE A 48 -22.01 4.56 -5.29
CA ILE A 48 -21.08 5.70 -5.27
C ILE A 48 -19.79 5.35 -6.02
N ASN A 49 -19.22 4.18 -5.76
CA ASN A 49 -18.04 3.68 -6.46
C ASN A 49 -18.26 3.56 -7.96
N GLN A 50 -19.41 3.05 -8.38
CA GLN A 50 -19.75 2.92 -9.78
C GLN A 50 -19.92 4.28 -10.46
N ILE A 51 -20.56 5.25 -9.80
CA ILE A 51 -20.67 6.63 -10.29
C ILE A 51 -19.27 7.23 -10.51
N LEU A 52 -18.38 7.09 -9.53
CA LEU A 52 -17.02 7.60 -9.61
C LEU A 52 -16.24 6.98 -10.78
N VAL A 53 -16.29 5.66 -10.93
CA VAL A 53 -15.63 4.96 -12.04
C VAL A 53 -16.16 5.42 -13.40
N GLU A 54 -17.48 5.56 -13.55
CA GLU A 54 -18.10 5.98 -14.81
C GLU A 54 -17.73 7.42 -15.22
N VAL A 55 -17.54 8.32 -14.26
CA VAL A 55 -17.09 9.70 -14.55
C VAL A 55 -15.56 9.83 -14.61
N GLY A 56 -14.83 8.72 -14.49
CA GLY A 56 -13.37 8.66 -14.63
C GLY A 56 -12.57 8.94 -13.36
N PHE A 57 -13.20 8.92 -12.18
CA PHE A 57 -12.50 8.83 -10.90
C PHE A 57 -12.17 7.38 -10.55
N GLY A 58 -11.17 7.17 -9.69
CA GLY A 58 -10.98 5.87 -9.05
C GLY A 58 -12.12 5.56 -8.07
N PRO A 59 -12.35 4.27 -7.72
CA PRO A 59 -13.32 3.92 -6.68
C PRO A 59 -12.96 4.60 -5.35
N LEU A 60 -13.96 4.86 -4.48
CA LEU A 60 -13.70 5.40 -3.15
C LEU A 60 -12.72 4.48 -2.44
N GLN A 61 -11.57 5.04 -2.15
CA GLN A 61 -10.62 4.43 -1.25
C GLN A 61 -10.95 4.98 0.13
N ILE A 62 -11.05 4.09 1.11
CA ILE A 62 -10.91 4.51 2.50
C ILE A 62 -9.48 4.98 2.60
N GLY A 63 -9.29 6.29 2.49
CA GLY A 63 -8.10 6.91 3.05
C GLY A 63 -8.16 6.55 4.52
N ALA A 64 -7.32 5.60 4.96
CA ALA A 64 -6.95 5.57 6.36
C ALA A 64 -6.66 7.03 6.74
N ALA A 65 -7.26 7.49 7.84
CA ALA A 65 -7.19 8.86 8.32
C ALA A 65 -5.77 9.27 8.74
N VAL A 66 -4.80 9.16 7.83
CA VAL A 66 -3.44 9.65 7.91
C VAL A 66 -3.38 11.07 7.34
N GLN A 67 -4.40 11.51 6.61
CA GLN A 67 -4.52 12.87 6.10
C GLN A 67 -5.60 13.66 6.85
N MET A 68 -5.39 13.85 8.15
CA MET A 68 -5.72 15.08 8.89
C MET A 68 -5.29 14.92 10.35
N ARG A 69 -4.02 15.14 10.63
CA ARG A 69 -3.62 15.80 11.88
C ARG A 69 -2.20 16.34 11.80
N GLU A 70 -2.13 17.65 11.66
CA GLU A 70 -1.01 18.46 12.11
C GLU A 70 -0.71 18.13 13.59
N ASN A 71 0.58 18.11 13.94
CA ASN A 71 1.15 18.25 15.27
C ASN A 71 0.27 17.80 16.46
N SER A 72 0.50 16.60 16.98
CA SER A 72 0.85 16.45 18.41
C SER A 72 1.33 15.02 18.68
N ALA A 73 2.50 14.91 19.29
CA ALA A 73 3.03 13.68 19.84
C ALA A 73 2.05 13.06 20.85
N VAL A 74 1.66 11.80 20.62
CA VAL A 74 1.41 10.78 21.66
C VAL A 74 1.64 9.41 21.01
N TYR A 75 2.64 8.68 21.50
CA TYR A 75 2.87 7.26 21.20
C TYR A 75 1.68 6.47 21.75
N GLY A 76 0.90 5.86 20.87
CA GLY A 76 -0.21 4.98 21.22
C GLY A 76 -0.41 3.96 20.10
N ASP A 77 -0.30 2.70 20.47
CA ASP A 77 -0.41 1.50 19.63
C ASP A 77 -1.57 1.60 18.63
N THR A 78 -1.27 1.95 17.37
CA THR A 78 -2.26 2.09 16.30
C THR A 78 -2.63 0.71 15.78
N VAL A 79 -3.65 0.10 16.39
CA VAL A 79 -4.31 -1.07 15.84
C VAL A 79 -5.04 -0.64 14.57
N HIS A 80 -4.46 -0.95 13.40
CA HIS A 80 -5.12 -0.79 12.12
C HIS A 80 -6.20 -1.87 11.98
N PRO A 81 -7.48 -1.52 11.78
CA PRO A 81 -8.52 -2.52 11.65
C PRO A 81 -8.28 -3.38 10.40
N THR A 82 -8.24 -4.70 10.55
CA THR A 82 -8.07 -5.63 9.41
C THR A 82 -9.40 -5.91 8.71
N ALA A 83 -10.51 -5.62 9.38
CA ALA A 83 -11.85 -5.76 8.84
C ALA A 83 -12.81 -4.71 9.42
N MET A 84 -13.87 -4.40 8.68
CA MET A 84 -14.96 -3.54 9.13
C MET A 84 -16.31 -4.21 8.88
N THR A 85 -17.25 -4.09 9.83
CA THR A 85 -18.63 -4.54 9.60
C THR A 85 -19.41 -3.41 8.93
N GLY A 86 -19.88 -3.66 7.71
CA GLY A 86 -20.70 -2.73 6.96
C GLY A 86 -22.08 -2.54 7.58
N ALA A 87 -22.79 -1.49 7.15
CA ALA A 87 -24.17 -1.24 7.57
C ALA A 87 -25.16 -2.35 7.12
N ASP A 88 -24.71 -3.25 6.25
CA ASP A 88 -25.40 -4.47 5.82
C ASP A 88 -25.17 -5.67 6.76
N GLY A 89 -24.36 -5.51 7.81
CA GLY A 89 -24.02 -6.56 8.77
C GLY A 89 -22.93 -7.51 8.29
N HIS A 90 -22.32 -7.28 7.11
CA HIS A 90 -21.24 -8.11 6.59
C HIS A 90 -19.87 -7.56 6.99
N THR A 91 -18.95 -8.45 7.36
CA THR A 91 -17.55 -8.10 7.65
C THR A 91 -16.77 -8.04 6.34
N HIS A 92 -16.20 -6.88 6.03
CA HIS A 92 -15.36 -6.64 4.88
C HIS A 92 -13.90 -6.59 5.29
N GLU A 93 -13.06 -7.40 4.65
CA GLU A 93 -11.61 -7.33 4.78
C GLU A 93 -11.10 -6.01 4.17
N LEU A 94 -10.24 -5.32 4.91
CA LEU A 94 -9.69 -4.04 4.50
C LEU A 94 -8.42 -4.27 3.67
N TYR A 95 -8.41 -3.70 2.47
CA TYR A 95 -7.24 -3.69 1.60
C TYR A 95 -6.56 -2.32 1.64
N TYR A 96 -5.27 -2.34 1.93
CA TYR A 96 -4.39 -1.19 2.01
C TYR A 96 -3.61 -1.04 0.71
N CYS A 97 -3.60 0.17 0.14
CA CYS A 97 -2.89 0.45 -1.10
C CYS A 97 -1.59 1.19 -0.81
N TYR A 98 -0.46 0.62 -1.23
CA TYR A 98 0.87 1.19 -1.05
C TYR A 98 1.52 1.53 -2.40
N PRO A 99 2.35 2.59 -2.49
CA PRO A 99 3.08 2.91 -3.71
C PRO A 99 4.10 1.83 -4.04
N ILE A 100 4.33 1.60 -5.32
CA ILE A 100 5.46 0.82 -5.83
C ILE A 100 6.60 1.79 -6.11
N VAL A 101 7.75 1.54 -5.49
CA VAL A 101 8.91 2.44 -5.46
C VAL A 101 10.10 1.74 -6.12
N SER A 102 10.97 2.50 -6.77
CA SER A 102 12.25 2.02 -7.29
C SER A 102 13.36 2.10 -6.24
N TRP A 103 14.38 1.24 -6.32
CA TRP A 103 15.51 1.23 -5.38
C TRP A 103 16.22 2.58 -5.21
N ALA A 104 16.31 3.37 -6.29
CA ALA A 104 16.93 4.70 -6.27
C ALA A 104 16.15 5.74 -5.44
N LEU A 105 14.87 5.50 -5.16
CA LEU A 105 13.96 6.46 -4.51
C LEU A 105 13.44 5.97 -3.15
N ILE A 106 14.11 4.98 -2.53
CA ILE A 106 13.71 4.44 -1.23
C ILE A 106 13.72 5.52 -0.13
N ASP A 107 14.61 6.51 -0.21
CA ASP A 107 14.68 7.61 0.76
C ASP A 107 13.66 8.73 0.46
N GLU A 108 13.30 8.87 -0.82
CA GLU A 108 12.39 9.90 -1.33
C GLU A 108 11.00 9.30 -1.60
N LEU A 109 10.43 8.66 -0.57
CA LEU A 109 9.06 8.16 -0.65
C LEU A 109 8.13 9.34 -0.94
N PRO A 110 7.49 9.38 -2.11
CA PRO A 110 6.81 10.56 -2.57
C PRO A 110 5.46 10.65 -1.87
N VAL A 111 5.07 11.90 -1.62
CA VAL A 111 3.69 12.22 -1.25
C VAL A 111 2.77 12.17 -2.50
N ALA A 112 3.35 12.04 -3.70
CA ALA A 112 2.65 12.17 -4.96
C ALA A 112 1.74 10.96 -5.28
N THR A 113 0.51 11.27 -5.69
CA THR A 113 -0.56 10.34 -6.07
C THR A 113 -0.34 9.66 -7.43
N THR A 114 0.75 9.96 -8.13
CA THR A 114 0.99 9.54 -9.53
C THR A 114 1.76 8.23 -9.68
N TRP A 115 2.24 7.62 -8.60
CA TRP A 115 3.00 6.37 -8.68
C TRP A 115 2.08 5.15 -8.76
N PRO A 116 2.49 4.10 -9.50
CA PRO A 116 1.74 2.85 -9.51
C PRO A 116 1.60 2.33 -8.08
N ARG A 117 0.43 1.80 -7.73
CA ARG A 117 0.12 1.30 -6.38
C ARG A 117 -0.26 -0.17 -6.45
N GLN A 118 -0.04 -0.87 -5.35
CA GLN A 118 -0.43 -2.25 -5.17
C GLN A 118 -1.15 -2.43 -3.84
N SER A 119 -2.27 -3.15 -3.87
CA SER A 119 -3.05 -3.49 -2.68
C SER A 119 -2.42 -4.64 -1.90
N SER A 120 -2.67 -4.63 -0.60
CA SER A 120 -2.26 -5.61 0.41
C SER A 120 -3.39 -5.74 1.44
N ASP A 121 -3.58 -6.91 2.01
CA ASP A 121 -4.39 -7.14 3.21
C ASP A 121 -3.64 -6.81 4.52
N TYR A 122 -2.35 -6.46 4.42
CA TYR A 122 -1.50 -6.08 5.54
C TYR A 122 -1.50 -4.56 5.76
N ALA A 123 -1.75 -4.16 7.00
CA ALA A 123 -1.64 -2.78 7.43
C ALA A 123 -0.26 -2.51 8.05
N THR A 124 0.57 -1.71 7.39
CA THR A 124 1.87 -1.29 7.90
C THR A 124 1.75 -0.41 9.15
N GLN A 125 2.60 -0.65 10.14
CA GLN A 125 2.65 0.12 11.40
C GLN A 125 3.14 1.56 11.19
N ALA A 126 4.02 1.77 10.21
CA ALA A 126 4.42 3.10 9.79
C ALA A 126 4.31 3.23 8.27
N ARG A 127 5.36 3.74 7.61
CA ARG A 127 5.35 3.90 6.16
C ARG A 127 5.45 2.53 5.50
N GLY A 128 4.58 2.32 4.52
CA GLY A 128 4.53 1.10 3.71
C GLY A 128 4.79 1.39 2.25
N PHE A 129 5.60 0.57 1.59
CA PHE A 129 5.83 0.65 0.16
C PHE A 129 6.19 -0.70 -0.44
N TRP A 130 5.83 -0.90 -1.70
CA TRP A 130 6.25 -2.05 -2.48
C TRP A 130 7.56 -1.77 -3.20
N LEU A 131 8.45 -2.75 -3.24
CA LEU A 131 9.70 -2.70 -3.97
C LEU A 131 9.80 -3.93 -4.88
N ARG A 132 10.30 -3.75 -6.10
CA ARG A 132 10.57 -4.89 -6.99
C ARG A 132 11.94 -5.47 -6.65
N VAL A 133 12.02 -6.75 -6.39
CA VAL A 133 13.30 -7.41 -6.08
C VAL A 133 14.20 -7.36 -7.30
N GLU A 134 15.44 -6.89 -7.10
CA GLU A 134 16.50 -6.84 -8.10
C GLU A 134 17.60 -7.86 -7.75
N GLY A 135 18.08 -8.60 -8.76
CA GLY A 135 19.09 -9.65 -8.61
C GLY A 135 18.58 -10.93 -7.92
N ASP A 136 19.45 -11.94 -7.86
CA ASP A 136 19.14 -13.30 -7.43
C ASP A 136 19.67 -13.66 -6.03
N ALA A 137 20.16 -12.68 -5.26
CA ALA A 137 20.70 -12.90 -3.91
C ALA A 137 19.66 -13.50 -2.93
N MET A 138 18.37 -13.34 -3.23
CA MET A 138 17.26 -13.85 -2.43
C MET A 138 16.54 -15.03 -3.11
N THR A 139 17.10 -15.55 -4.21
CA THR A 139 16.66 -16.78 -4.87
C THR A 139 17.30 -17.99 -4.20
N ALA A 140 16.60 -18.60 -3.23
CA ALA A 140 17.06 -19.80 -2.58
C ALA A 140 16.84 -21.05 -3.46
N PRO A 141 17.77 -22.02 -3.47
CA PRO A 141 17.55 -23.33 -4.10
C PRO A 141 16.58 -24.21 -3.30
N VAL A 142 16.45 -23.98 -1.98
CA VAL A 142 15.58 -24.75 -1.08
C VAL A 142 14.99 -23.82 -0.02
N GLY A 143 13.72 -24.03 0.34
CA GLY A 143 13.04 -23.29 1.40
C GLY A 143 12.44 -21.97 0.92
N LEU A 144 12.42 -20.97 1.81
CA LEU A 144 11.93 -19.63 1.50
C LEU A 144 12.80 -19.00 0.41
N SER A 145 12.16 -18.52 -0.66
CA SER A 145 12.82 -17.90 -1.81
C SER A 145 12.00 -16.70 -2.27
N VAL A 146 12.68 -15.60 -2.57
CA VAL A 146 12.08 -14.37 -3.09
C VAL A 146 12.88 -13.93 -4.32
N PRO A 147 12.62 -14.55 -5.49
CA PRO A 147 13.39 -14.31 -6.70
C PRO A 147 13.22 -12.91 -7.27
N GLU A 148 14.16 -12.56 -8.15
CA GLU A 148 14.12 -11.35 -8.96
C GLU A 148 12.75 -11.14 -9.63
N GLY A 149 12.29 -9.90 -9.64
CA GLY A 149 11.04 -9.51 -10.28
C GLY A 149 9.79 -9.65 -9.41
N MET A 150 9.85 -10.32 -8.26
CA MET A 150 8.78 -10.29 -7.26
C MET A 150 8.62 -8.88 -6.67
N LEU A 151 7.40 -8.57 -6.23
CA LEU A 151 7.12 -7.38 -5.41
C LEU A 151 7.17 -7.77 -3.93
N ILE A 152 7.87 -6.99 -3.12
CA ILE A 152 7.91 -7.15 -1.66
C ILE A 152 7.33 -5.92 -0.99
N LEU A 153 6.52 -6.10 0.05
CA LEU A 153 5.97 -5.02 0.86
C LEU A 153 6.88 -4.77 2.06
N ILE A 154 7.33 -3.53 2.20
CA ILE A 154 8.20 -3.08 3.29
C ILE A 154 7.35 -2.29 4.28
N ASP A 155 7.51 -2.58 5.57
CA ASP A 155 7.02 -1.78 6.69
C ASP A 155 8.20 -1.16 7.44
N THR A 156 8.25 0.17 7.49
CA THR A 156 9.32 0.90 8.18
C THR A 156 9.12 1.02 9.69
N GLY A 157 7.95 0.61 10.22
CA GLY A 157 7.60 0.72 11.63
C GLY A 157 8.06 -0.47 12.48
N LEU A 158 8.40 -1.59 11.82
CA LEU A 158 8.79 -2.82 12.48
C LEU A 158 10.26 -2.83 12.88
N ALA A 159 10.52 -3.41 14.06
CA ALA A 159 11.87 -3.67 14.53
C ALA A 159 12.55 -4.79 13.73
N ALA A 160 13.86 -4.67 13.54
CA ALA A 160 14.68 -5.71 12.96
C ALA A 160 14.97 -6.82 13.98
N GLU A 161 14.41 -8.01 13.74
CA GLU A 161 14.58 -9.19 14.59
C GLU A 161 15.18 -10.37 13.80
N PRO A 162 15.94 -11.27 14.44
CA PRO A 162 16.40 -12.50 13.80
C PRO A 162 15.24 -13.28 13.17
N GLY A 163 15.46 -13.81 11.96
CA GLY A 163 14.47 -14.46 11.11
C GLY A 163 13.72 -13.51 10.17
N LYS A 164 13.74 -12.19 10.42
CA LYS A 164 13.08 -11.21 9.55
C LYS A 164 13.89 -10.94 8.28
N LEU A 165 13.16 -10.62 7.24
CA LEU A 165 13.66 -10.18 5.94
C LEU A 165 13.72 -8.65 5.94
N LEU A 166 14.84 -8.04 5.60
CA LEU A 166 15.11 -6.62 5.79
C LEU A 166 15.62 -5.95 4.52
N ILE A 167 15.19 -4.71 4.31
CA ILE A 167 15.91 -3.77 3.45
C ILE A 167 16.87 -2.98 4.33
N VAL A 168 18.16 -3.05 4.01
CA VAL A 168 19.22 -2.42 4.80
C VAL A 168 20.20 -1.68 3.90
N ARG A 169 20.99 -0.79 4.49
CA ARG A 169 22.06 -0.06 3.81
C ARG A 169 23.25 0.05 4.75
N GLU A 170 24.45 -0.12 4.22
CA GLU A 170 25.67 0.17 4.97
C GLU A 170 26.00 1.67 4.84
N ALA A 171 26.01 2.38 5.96
CA ALA A 171 26.36 3.80 5.98
C ALA A 171 27.86 4.01 5.69
N PRO A 172 28.28 5.14 5.09
CA PRO A 172 27.47 6.30 4.73
C PRO A 172 26.96 6.33 3.28
N ASN A 173 27.53 5.53 2.36
CA ASN A 173 27.29 5.65 0.91
C ASN A 173 27.12 4.30 0.19
N ALA A 174 26.55 3.28 0.85
CA ALA A 174 26.22 2.02 0.15
C ALA A 174 24.83 2.07 -0.49
N VAL A 175 24.62 1.19 -1.48
CA VAL A 175 23.30 0.93 -2.06
C VAL A 175 22.48 0.08 -1.08
N ALA A 176 21.17 0.31 -1.04
CA ALA A 176 20.28 -0.54 -0.25
C ALA A 176 20.29 -1.99 -0.77
N ILE A 177 20.25 -2.97 0.14
CA ILE A 177 20.26 -4.40 -0.17
C ILE A 177 19.15 -5.13 0.57
N PHE A 178 18.72 -6.27 0.03
CA PHE A 178 17.71 -7.14 0.63
C PHE A 178 18.34 -8.40 1.23
N ARG A 179 18.20 -8.63 2.55
CA ARG A 179 18.83 -9.76 3.28
C ARG A 179 17.94 -10.28 4.40
N GLN A 180 18.17 -11.51 4.86
CA GLN A 180 17.59 -12.02 6.11
C GLN A 180 18.51 -11.68 7.29
N LEU A 181 17.96 -11.16 8.38
CA LEU A 181 18.69 -11.04 9.64
C LEU A 181 18.70 -12.40 10.33
N ILE A 182 19.87 -12.89 10.72
CA ILE A 182 20.02 -14.14 11.49
C ILE A 182 20.89 -13.89 12.71
N GLU A 183 20.84 -14.78 13.69
CA GLU A 183 21.72 -14.79 14.86
C GLU A 183 22.41 -16.14 14.98
N GLU A 184 23.74 -16.13 15.00
CA GLU A 184 24.59 -17.32 15.11
C GLU A 184 25.74 -17.03 16.05
N GLY A 185 25.92 -17.87 17.09
CA GLY A 185 27.03 -17.71 18.04
C GLY A 185 26.99 -16.39 18.83
N GLY A 186 25.80 -15.84 19.10
CA GLY A 186 25.63 -14.57 19.81
C GLY A 186 25.91 -13.31 18.97
N GLN A 187 26.16 -13.48 17.66
CA GLN A 187 26.34 -12.38 16.73
C GLN A 187 25.24 -12.39 15.66
N ARG A 188 24.89 -11.19 15.19
CA ARG A 188 23.88 -11.01 14.15
C ARG A 188 24.52 -10.84 12.78
N TYR A 189 23.90 -11.44 11.77
CA TYR A 189 24.39 -11.42 10.39
C TYR A 189 23.26 -11.11 9.41
N LEU A 190 23.62 -10.48 8.30
CA LEU A 190 22.80 -10.34 7.12
C LEU A 190 23.10 -11.49 6.16
N LYS A 191 22.16 -12.41 6.02
CA LYS A 191 22.27 -13.62 5.19
C LYS A 191 21.43 -13.47 3.91
N PRO A 192 22.05 -13.58 2.72
CA PRO A 192 21.31 -13.84 1.49
C PRO A 192 20.61 -15.20 1.55
N LEU A 193 19.45 -15.36 0.93
CA LEU A 193 18.80 -16.66 0.84
C LEU A 193 19.48 -17.57 -0.19
N ASN A 194 20.14 -16.98 -1.20
CA ASN A 194 20.96 -17.68 -2.16
C ASN A 194 22.37 -17.98 -1.57
N PRO A 195 22.75 -19.26 -1.36
CA PRO A 195 24.00 -19.64 -0.71
C PRO A 195 25.27 -19.27 -1.49
N THR A 196 25.17 -18.90 -2.77
CA THR A 196 26.31 -18.46 -3.58
C THR A 196 26.83 -17.08 -3.15
N TYR A 197 26.02 -16.32 -2.41
CA TYR A 197 26.38 -15.00 -1.89
C TYR A 197 26.85 -15.09 -0.43
N PRO A 198 27.90 -14.35 -0.04
CA PRO A 198 28.40 -14.37 1.33
C PRO A 198 27.44 -13.66 2.30
N LYS A 199 27.34 -14.18 3.53
CA LYS A 199 26.73 -13.46 4.65
C LYS A 199 27.67 -12.37 5.17
N THR A 200 27.11 -11.25 5.63
CA THR A 200 27.87 -10.13 6.20
C THR A 200 27.47 -9.90 7.65
N LEU A 201 28.35 -9.30 8.44
CA LEU A 201 28.07 -8.99 9.85
C LEU A 201 27.04 -7.84 9.93
N PHE A 202 26.07 -7.95 10.83
CA PHE A 202 25.16 -6.84 11.15
C PHE A 202 25.83 -5.93 12.18
N THR A 203 26.27 -4.75 11.74
CA THR A 203 27.02 -3.80 12.58
C THR A 203 26.20 -2.55 12.89
N GLU A 204 26.72 -1.68 13.75
CA GLU A 204 26.12 -0.36 14.03
C GLU A 204 26.08 0.57 12.80
N GLN A 205 26.89 0.30 11.77
CA GLN A 205 26.83 1.03 10.50
C GLN A 205 25.69 0.55 9.58
N THR A 206 25.03 -0.55 9.93
CA THR A 206 23.90 -1.08 9.16
C THR A 206 22.64 -0.31 9.50
N GLN A 207 22.22 0.56 8.59
CA GLN A 207 20.94 1.23 8.67
C GLN A 207 19.84 0.28 8.17
N VAL A 208 18.82 0.06 8.99
CA VAL A 208 17.60 -0.67 8.60
C VAL A 208 16.61 0.31 7.98
N LEU A 209 16.20 0.05 6.75
CA LEU A 209 15.22 0.87 6.03
C LEU A 209 13.79 0.34 6.20
N GLY A 210 13.64 -0.95 6.48
CA GLY A 210 12.36 -1.55 6.87
C GLY A 210 12.36 -3.07 6.82
N VAL A 211 11.27 -3.66 7.29
CA VAL A 211 11.05 -5.11 7.33
C VAL A 211 10.12 -5.52 6.21
N VAL A 212 10.48 -6.58 5.50
CA VAL A 212 9.63 -7.20 4.48
C VAL A 212 8.58 -8.05 5.17
N VAL A 213 7.31 -7.73 4.91
CA VAL A 213 6.14 -8.38 5.54
C VAL A 213 5.38 -9.27 4.57
N GLN A 214 5.48 -9.02 3.27
CA GLN A 214 4.82 -9.81 2.22
C GLN A 214 5.65 -9.85 0.93
N ALA A 215 5.42 -10.88 0.12
CA ALA A 215 5.95 -11.01 -1.23
C ALA A 215 4.84 -11.46 -2.20
N LEU A 216 4.82 -10.91 -3.40
CA LEU A 216 3.84 -11.16 -4.45
C LEU A 216 4.54 -11.38 -5.78
N MET A 217 4.10 -12.38 -6.54
CA MET A 217 4.50 -12.60 -7.92
C MET A 217 3.35 -12.26 -8.86
N LYS A 218 3.66 -11.61 -9.98
CA LYS A 218 2.71 -11.30 -11.06
C LYS A 218 3.23 -11.91 -12.37
N PHE A 219 2.36 -12.57 -13.11
CA PHE A 219 2.64 -13.14 -14.43
C PHE A 219 2.01 -12.30 -15.53
#